data_AF-A0A9P6V9Z8-F1
#
_entry.id   AF-A0A9P6V9Z8-F1
#
_cell.length_a   1.000
_cell.length_b   1.000
_cell.length_c   1.000
_cell.angle_alpha   90.00
_cell.angle_beta   90.00
_cell.angle_gamma   90.00
#
_symmetry.space_group_name_H-M   'P 1'
#
loop_
_entity.id
_entity.type
_entity.pdbx_description
1 polymer ?
#
loop_
_entity_poly.entity_id
_entity_poly.type
_entity_poly.pdbx_seq_one_letter_code
_entity_poly.pdbx_strand_id
1 'polypeptide(L)'
;MKENQPEEWFEDMGWHFNQDDDFVDKNGNMFDFKTQSDYYEFVHDKIQIMLHERLEQEYGFVKVPIPWDPSDARSRGRGPIPSDCPRVFVSRDVNVNPKVLLIVQGLGKVAPGQWARKLFTNGRKGEFPNASQFPYIKRALHLGWAVILHSAAKCVMIVAFSAGTWATLDLFDTNRSEFKRRVKAVALLDGSTGGNRYWQRDGDWLFKVKKKIF
;
A
#
# COMPACT_ATOMS: atom_id res chain seq x y z
N MET A 1 -4.33 37.94 5.89
CA MET A 1 -4.17 37.21 4.61
C MET A 1 -5.43 36.40 4.44
N LYS A 2 -6.13 36.47 3.29
CA LYS A 2 -7.30 35.62 3.07
C LYS A 2 -6.80 34.18 3.13
N GLU A 3 -7.33 33.38 4.04
CA GLU A 3 -7.18 31.92 4.01
C GLU A 3 -7.81 31.47 2.69
N ASN A 4 -7.02 31.30 1.63
CA ASN A 4 -7.50 30.61 0.44
C ASN A 4 -7.89 29.19 0.87
N GLN A 5 -9.03 28.71 0.38
CA GLN A 5 -9.44 27.34 0.67
C GLN A 5 -8.36 26.36 0.16
N PRO A 6 -8.07 25.25 0.87
CA PRO A 6 -7.00 24.32 0.49
C PRO A 6 -7.08 23.81 -0.95
N GLU A 7 -8.30 23.70 -1.49
CA GLU A 7 -8.55 23.28 -2.86
C GLU A 7 -8.12 24.34 -3.89
N GLU A 8 -8.55 25.59 -3.72
CA GLU A 8 -8.13 26.71 -4.59
C GLU A 8 -6.60 26.85 -4.58
N TRP A 9 -5.97 26.76 -3.41
CA TRP A 9 -4.51 26.79 -3.31
C TRP A 9 -3.83 25.65 -4.08
N PHE A 10 -4.37 24.44 -3.99
CA PHE A 10 -3.80 23.27 -4.65
C PHE A 10 -3.87 23.42 -6.18
N GLU A 11 -5.01 23.88 -6.68
CA GLU A 11 -5.25 24.15 -8.10
C GLU A 11 -4.35 25.30 -8.61
N ASP A 12 -4.28 26.40 -7.87
CA ASP A 12 -3.44 27.56 -8.19
C ASP A 12 -1.96 27.20 -8.29
N MET A 13 -1.47 26.35 -7.39
CA MET A 13 -0.10 25.84 -7.40
C MET A 13 0.14 24.85 -8.54
N GLY A 14 -0.91 24.21 -9.07
CA GLY A 14 -0.81 23.23 -10.15
C GLY A 14 0.01 21.99 -9.76
N TRP A 15 -0.23 21.46 -8.57
CA TRP A 15 0.44 20.25 -8.08
C TRP A 15 0.13 19.02 -8.95
N HIS A 16 1.17 18.30 -9.36
CA HIS A 16 1.06 17.12 -10.22
C HIS A 16 2.25 16.17 -10.05
N PHE A 17 2.12 14.94 -10.55
CA PHE A 17 3.27 14.08 -10.82
C PHE A 17 3.87 14.44 -12.18
N ASN A 18 5.16 14.77 -12.21
CA ASN A 18 5.85 15.04 -13.46
C ASN A 18 6.26 13.73 -14.18
N GLN A 19 6.98 13.86 -15.30
CA GLN A 19 7.47 12.73 -16.10
C GLN A 19 8.45 11.80 -15.37
N ASP A 20 9.10 12.27 -14.31
CA ASP A 20 10.07 11.52 -13.50
C ASP A 20 9.40 10.91 -12.25
N ASP A 21 8.07 10.95 -12.18
CA ASP A 21 7.24 10.54 -11.04
C ASP A 21 7.48 11.35 -9.75
N ASP A 22 8.05 12.56 -9.85
CA ASP A 22 8.15 13.49 -8.72
C ASP A 22 6.86 14.28 -8.53
N PHE A 23 6.42 14.43 -7.28
CA PHE A 23 5.29 15.29 -6.94
C PHE A 23 5.75 16.75 -6.79
N VAL A 24 5.35 17.61 -7.74
CA VAL A 24 5.83 18.99 -7.88
C VAL A 24 4.71 19.96 -8.23
N ASP A 25 4.93 21.25 -7.96
CA ASP A 25 4.06 22.34 -8.41
C ASP A 25 4.25 22.60 -9.92
N LYS A 26 3.46 23.51 -10.49
CA LYS A 26 3.56 23.90 -11.92
C LYS A 26 4.92 24.47 -12.33
N ASN A 27 5.74 24.89 -11.37
CA ASN A 27 7.09 25.42 -11.58
C ASN A 27 8.18 24.34 -11.39
N GLY A 28 7.81 23.10 -11.02
CA GLY A 28 8.74 21.99 -10.79
C GLY A 28 9.36 21.95 -9.39
N ASN A 29 8.81 22.71 -8.44
CA ASN A 29 9.24 22.71 -7.04
C ASN A 29 8.55 21.59 -6.26
N MET A 30 9.28 20.94 -5.35
CA MET A 30 8.69 19.99 -4.42
C MET A 30 7.94 20.69 -3.29
N PHE A 31 7.04 19.96 -2.63
CA PHE A 31 6.36 20.43 -1.43
C PHE A 31 7.36 20.76 -0.31
N ASP A 32 7.23 21.92 0.30
CA ASP A 32 8.08 22.35 1.41
C ASP A 32 7.26 22.44 2.70
N PHE A 33 7.40 21.44 3.56
CA PHE A 33 6.69 21.40 4.84
C PHE A 33 7.01 22.57 5.78
N LYS A 34 8.15 23.27 5.62
CA LYS A 34 8.45 24.45 6.44
C LYS A 34 7.54 25.62 6.12
N THR A 35 7.13 25.74 4.86
CA THR A 35 6.36 26.89 4.37
C THR A 35 4.92 26.54 4.02
N GLN A 36 4.60 25.25 3.86
CA GLN A 36 3.31 24.77 3.37
C GLN A 36 2.62 23.76 4.32
N SER A 37 3.07 23.66 5.57
CA SER A 37 2.57 22.67 6.56
C SER A 37 1.05 22.63 6.69
N ASP A 38 0.38 23.78 6.56
CA ASP A 38 -1.07 23.92 6.74
C ASP A 38 -1.87 23.17 5.68
N TYR A 39 -1.26 22.89 4.51
CA TYR A 39 -1.87 22.15 3.41
C TYR A 39 -1.47 20.66 3.38
N TYR A 40 -0.64 20.20 4.32
CA TYR A 40 -0.01 18.88 4.26
C TYR A 40 -1.02 17.71 4.21
N GLU A 41 -2.06 17.74 5.05
CA GLU A 41 -3.07 16.69 5.04
C GLU A 41 -3.86 16.68 3.72
N PHE A 42 -4.26 17.85 3.22
CA PHE A 42 -4.99 17.99 1.96
C PHE A 42 -4.17 17.51 0.76
N VAL A 43 -2.89 17.90 0.68
CA VAL A 43 -1.97 17.45 -0.37
C VAL A 43 -1.84 15.93 -0.37
N HIS A 44 -1.76 15.33 0.81
CA HIS A 44 -1.66 13.88 0.92
C HIS A 44 -2.93 13.15 0.47
N ASP A 45 -4.10 13.70 0.76
CA ASP A 45 -5.36 13.13 0.27
C ASP A 45 -5.45 13.23 -1.27
N LYS A 46 -5.00 14.35 -1.87
CA LYS A 46 -4.92 14.50 -3.33
C LYS A 46 -3.89 13.55 -3.97
N ILE A 47 -2.72 13.38 -3.37
CA ILE A 47 -1.73 12.38 -3.81
C ILE A 47 -2.35 10.98 -3.84
N GLN A 48 -3.10 10.59 -2.81
CA GLN A 48 -3.76 9.28 -2.80
C GLN A 48 -4.76 9.12 -3.95
N ILE A 49 -5.55 10.16 -4.23
CA ILE A 49 -6.48 10.16 -5.37
C ILE A 49 -5.71 9.94 -6.67
N MET A 50 -4.64 10.70 -6.90
CA MET A 50 -3.79 10.56 -8.11
C MET A 50 -3.18 9.17 -8.25
N LEU A 51 -2.70 8.56 -7.16
CA LEU A 51 -2.17 7.19 -7.20
C LEU A 51 -3.25 6.15 -7.50
N HIS A 52 -4.48 6.33 -7.00
CA HIS A 52 -5.60 5.46 -7.33
C HIS A 52 -6.02 5.59 -8.80
N GLU A 53 -6.14 6.83 -9.31
CA GLU A 53 -6.42 7.09 -10.72
C GLU A 53 -5.37 6.43 -11.61
N ARG A 54 -4.09 6.53 -11.22
CA ARG A 54 -3.00 5.83 -11.89
C ARG A 54 -3.17 4.31 -11.89
N LEU A 55 -3.53 3.68 -10.76
CA LEU A 55 -3.82 2.24 -10.71
C LEU A 55 -4.93 1.83 -11.69
N GLU A 56 -6.01 2.61 -11.78
CA GLU A 56 -7.16 2.30 -12.62
C GLU A 56 -6.90 2.58 -14.10
N GLN A 57 -6.34 3.75 -14.41
CA GLN A 57 -6.18 4.25 -15.77
C GLN A 57 -4.92 3.72 -16.45
N GLU A 58 -3.76 3.76 -15.77
CA GLU A 58 -2.49 3.34 -16.37
C GLU A 58 -2.27 1.83 -16.27
N TYR A 59 -2.69 1.20 -15.16
CA TYR A 59 -2.45 -0.23 -14.91
C TYR A 59 -3.71 -1.09 -15.04
N GLY A 60 -4.87 -0.48 -15.30
CA GLY A 60 -6.11 -1.20 -15.57
C GLY A 60 -6.71 -1.94 -14.36
N PHE A 61 -6.29 -1.60 -13.13
CA PHE A 61 -6.83 -2.21 -11.92
C PHE A 61 -8.31 -1.84 -11.75
N VAL A 62 -9.03 -2.71 -11.04
CA VAL A 62 -10.40 -2.45 -10.64
C VAL A 62 -10.49 -2.40 -9.12
N LYS A 63 -11.26 -1.45 -8.61
CA LYS A 63 -11.58 -1.36 -7.19
C LYS A 63 -12.68 -2.37 -6.84
N VAL A 64 -12.42 -3.17 -5.81
CA VAL A 64 -13.33 -4.20 -5.29
C VAL A 64 -13.83 -3.77 -3.91
N PRO A 65 -15.14 -3.78 -3.65
CA PRO A 65 -15.68 -3.53 -2.32
C PRO A 65 -15.36 -4.71 -1.40
N ILE A 66 -14.93 -4.42 -0.17
CA ILE A 66 -14.84 -5.45 0.87
C ILE A 66 -16.24 -5.64 1.45
N PRO A 67 -16.81 -6.86 1.40
CA PRO A 67 -18.08 -7.13 2.06
C PRO A 67 -17.88 -6.94 3.57
N TRP A 68 -18.61 -5.99 4.13
CA TRP A 68 -18.67 -5.73 5.56
C TRP A 68 -19.99 -6.25 6.11
N ASP A 69 -19.91 -7.07 7.15
CA ASP A 69 -21.06 -7.51 7.91
C ASP A 69 -21.18 -6.64 9.18
N PRO A 70 -22.21 -5.78 9.27
CA PRO A 70 -22.48 -4.99 10.47
C PRO A 70 -22.74 -5.86 11.73
N SER A 71 -23.11 -7.12 11.54
CA SER A 71 -23.47 -8.04 12.61
C SER A 71 -22.29 -8.82 13.20
N ASP A 72 -21.15 -8.92 12.51
CA ASP A 72 -19.94 -9.57 13.04
C ASP A 72 -19.32 -8.71 14.16
N ALA A 73 -19.33 -9.24 15.38
CA ALA A 73 -18.77 -8.58 16.57
C ALA A 73 -17.27 -8.27 16.46
N ARG A 74 -16.51 -8.98 15.60
CA ARG A 74 -15.10 -8.73 15.32
C ARG A 74 -14.87 -7.54 14.37
N SER A 75 -15.89 -7.19 13.59
CA SER A 75 -15.90 -6.01 12.71
C SER A 75 -16.25 -4.71 13.45
N ARG A 76 -16.57 -4.78 14.75
CA ARG A 76 -16.89 -3.65 15.62
C ARG A 76 -15.65 -2.88 16.10
N GLY A 77 -14.73 -2.60 15.19
CA GLY A 77 -13.91 -1.40 15.35
C GLY A 77 -14.86 -0.21 15.52
N ARG A 78 -14.64 0.61 16.55
CA ARG A 78 -15.62 1.63 16.99
C ARG A 78 -16.05 2.56 15.85
N GLY A 79 -17.27 2.42 15.34
CA GLY A 79 -17.92 3.39 14.45
C GLY A 79 -18.53 2.80 13.17
N PRO A 80 -19.30 3.60 12.41
CA PRO A 80 -19.71 3.27 11.04
C PRO A 80 -18.47 3.05 10.17
N ILE A 81 -18.58 2.21 9.12
CA ILE A 81 -17.53 2.09 8.11
C ILE A 81 -17.25 3.50 7.55
N PRO A 82 -16.03 4.04 7.71
CA PRO A 82 -15.73 5.34 7.14
C PRO A 82 -15.67 5.21 5.60
N SER A 83 -16.06 6.25 4.85
CA SER A 83 -16.14 6.23 3.37
C SER A 83 -14.78 5.96 2.67
N ASP A 84 -13.71 5.87 3.45
CA ASP A 84 -12.32 5.55 3.13
C ASP A 84 -11.91 4.10 3.47
N CYS A 85 -12.82 3.24 3.94
CA CYS A 85 -12.58 1.82 4.24
C CYS A 85 -12.00 1.06 3.03
N PRO A 86 -11.12 0.05 3.24
CA PRO A 86 -9.98 -0.17 2.37
C PRO A 86 -10.42 -0.50 0.95
N ARG A 87 -9.93 0.32 0.04
CA ARG A 87 -10.10 0.18 -1.40
C ARG A 87 -9.18 -0.97 -1.83
N VAL A 88 -9.73 -2.16 -2.03
CA VAL A 88 -8.95 -3.25 -2.61
C VAL A 88 -8.86 -3.01 -4.10
N PHE A 89 -7.64 -2.90 -4.63
CA PHE A 89 -7.43 -2.88 -6.07
C PHE A 89 -6.91 -4.24 -6.51
N VAL A 90 -7.45 -4.74 -7.61
CA VAL A 90 -7.02 -6.01 -8.23
C VAL A 90 -6.79 -5.83 -9.72
N SER A 91 -5.84 -6.58 -10.28
CA SER A 91 -5.71 -6.72 -11.73
C SER A 91 -6.92 -7.48 -12.29
N ARG A 92 -7.28 -7.22 -13.55
CA ARG A 92 -8.50 -7.79 -14.17
C ARG A 92 -8.51 -9.31 -14.26
N ASP A 93 -7.33 -9.90 -14.39
CA ASP A 93 -7.11 -11.34 -14.56
C ASP A 93 -7.02 -12.11 -13.22
N VAL A 94 -7.22 -11.42 -12.11
CA VAL A 94 -7.04 -11.95 -10.75
C VAL A 94 -7.71 -13.30 -10.48
N ASN A 95 -8.89 -13.53 -11.04
CA ASN A 95 -9.68 -14.74 -10.78
C ASN A 95 -9.20 -15.96 -11.57
N VAL A 96 -8.42 -15.75 -12.62
CA VAL A 96 -7.94 -16.81 -13.54
C VAL A 96 -6.43 -16.97 -13.50
N ASN A 97 -5.68 -15.97 -13.02
CA ASN A 97 -4.23 -15.99 -13.01
C ASN A 97 -3.68 -16.90 -11.89
N PRO A 98 -2.83 -17.90 -12.20
CA PRO A 98 -2.28 -18.81 -11.21
C PRO A 98 -1.20 -18.18 -10.31
N LYS A 99 -0.69 -16.99 -10.62
CA LYS A 99 0.37 -16.29 -9.88
C LYS A 99 -0.16 -14.95 -9.38
N VAL A 100 -0.11 -14.74 -8.06
CA VAL A 100 -0.63 -13.53 -7.43
C VAL A 100 0.40 -12.89 -6.50
N LEU A 101 0.60 -11.58 -6.68
CA LEU A 101 1.27 -10.72 -5.70
C LEU A 101 0.21 -10.08 -4.80
N LEU A 102 0.31 -10.35 -3.49
CA LEU A 102 -0.47 -9.70 -2.46
C LEU A 102 0.37 -8.61 -1.76
N ILE A 103 -0.05 -7.36 -1.90
CA ILE A 103 0.57 -6.21 -1.21
C ILE A 103 -0.33 -5.82 -0.03
N VAL A 104 0.24 -5.76 1.17
CA VAL A 104 -0.47 -5.35 2.40
C VAL A 104 0.22 -4.13 2.99
N GLN A 105 -0.47 -2.99 2.97
CA GLN A 105 0.03 -1.74 3.55
C GLN A 105 0.00 -1.76 5.10
N GLY A 106 0.78 -0.87 5.72
CA GLY A 106 0.79 -0.69 7.17
C GLY A 106 -0.47 0.00 7.71
N LEU A 107 -0.63 0.02 9.04
CA LEU A 107 -1.68 0.77 9.71
C LEU A 107 -1.45 2.29 9.57
N GLY A 108 -2.49 3.05 9.22
CA GLY A 108 -2.46 4.51 9.10
C GLY A 108 -3.05 5.03 7.78
N LYS A 109 -2.83 6.32 7.48
CA LYS A 109 -3.28 6.97 6.23
C LYS A 109 -2.41 6.61 5.00
N VAL A 110 -1.92 5.37 4.90
CA VAL A 110 -1.15 4.91 3.73
C VAL A 110 -2.09 4.08 2.86
N ALA A 111 -2.36 4.58 1.66
CA ALA A 111 -3.33 4.00 0.73
C ALA A 111 -2.66 3.00 -0.25
N PRO A 112 -3.45 2.21 -0.99
CA PRO A 112 -2.95 1.46 -2.14
C PRO A 112 -2.14 2.35 -3.10
N GLY A 113 -1.04 1.80 -3.63
CA GLY A 113 -0.08 2.57 -4.43
C GLY A 113 1.02 3.26 -3.62
N GLN A 114 0.90 3.36 -2.28
CA GLN A 114 1.81 4.13 -1.43
C GLN A 114 2.50 3.28 -0.34
N TRP A 115 3.75 3.63 -0.03
CA TRP A 115 4.51 3.15 1.12
C TRP A 115 4.74 4.24 2.16
N ALA A 116 5.06 5.47 1.73
CA ALA A 116 5.44 6.54 2.64
C ALA A 116 4.88 7.90 2.19
N ARG A 117 4.08 8.55 3.03
CA ARG A 117 3.62 9.94 2.82
C ARG A 117 4.80 10.90 2.71
N LYS A 118 5.68 10.88 3.71
CA LYS A 118 6.82 11.80 3.82
C LYS A 118 7.72 11.80 2.58
N LEU A 119 7.89 10.67 1.90
CA LEU A 119 8.79 10.59 0.74
C LEU A 119 8.21 11.27 -0.51
N PHE A 120 6.88 11.39 -0.63
CA PHE A 120 6.27 12.14 -1.73
C PHE A 120 6.38 13.65 -1.57
N THR A 121 6.35 14.16 -0.34
CA THR A 121 6.30 15.60 -0.06
C THR A 121 7.65 16.13 0.41
N ASN A 122 8.19 15.53 1.48
CA ASN A 122 9.44 15.92 2.13
C ASN A 122 10.64 15.05 1.73
N GLY A 123 10.49 14.30 0.63
CA GLY A 123 11.56 13.49 0.06
C GLY A 123 12.53 14.32 -0.78
N ARG A 124 13.32 13.61 -1.57
CA ARG A 124 14.09 14.19 -2.68
C ARG A 124 13.45 13.76 -3.99
N LYS A 125 13.84 14.42 -5.08
CA LYS A 125 13.50 13.93 -6.42
C LYS A 125 14.02 12.51 -6.61
N GLY A 126 13.25 11.68 -7.32
CA GLY A 126 13.55 10.27 -7.57
C GLY A 126 13.20 9.32 -6.42
N GLU A 127 12.51 9.77 -5.36
CA GLU A 127 12.10 8.90 -4.24
C GLU A 127 10.84 8.08 -4.55
N PHE A 128 10.15 8.32 -5.67
CA PHE A 128 8.92 7.60 -6.03
C PHE A 128 9.03 6.07 -5.92
N PRO A 129 10.12 5.41 -6.35
CA PRO A 129 10.25 3.96 -6.20
C PRO A 129 10.29 3.49 -4.74
N ASN A 130 10.81 4.32 -3.82
CA ASN A 130 10.86 4.02 -2.39
C ASN A 130 9.56 4.42 -1.69
N ALA A 131 8.92 5.48 -2.19
CA ALA A 131 7.68 6.04 -1.66
C ALA A 131 6.44 5.22 -2.03
N SER A 132 6.51 4.40 -3.08
CA SER A 132 5.34 3.83 -3.74
C SER A 132 5.41 2.31 -3.97
N GLN A 133 4.23 1.71 -4.12
CA GLN A 133 4.08 0.28 -4.41
C GLN A 133 4.32 -0.05 -5.90
N PHE A 134 4.38 0.97 -6.76
CA PHE A 134 4.41 0.81 -8.22
C PHE A 134 5.59 0.01 -8.77
N PRO A 135 6.83 0.06 -8.23
CA PRO A 135 7.90 -0.80 -8.71
C PRO A 135 7.55 -2.30 -8.60
N TYR A 136 6.90 -2.69 -7.52
CA TYR A 136 6.45 -4.07 -7.29
C TYR A 136 5.29 -4.43 -8.22
N ILE A 137 4.35 -3.51 -8.40
CA ILE A 137 3.21 -3.66 -9.33
C ILE A 137 3.73 -3.84 -10.77
N LYS A 138 4.55 -2.90 -11.26
CA LYS A 138 5.19 -2.94 -12.59
C LYS A 138 5.90 -4.27 -12.81
N ARG A 139 6.71 -4.71 -11.84
CA ARG A 139 7.45 -5.97 -11.94
C ARG A 139 6.52 -7.19 -11.97
N ALA A 140 5.49 -7.23 -11.15
CA ALA A 140 4.54 -8.34 -11.10
C ALA A 140 3.75 -8.47 -12.41
N LEU A 141 3.20 -7.37 -12.91
CA LEU A 141 2.50 -7.34 -14.20
C LEU A 141 3.41 -7.77 -15.35
N HIS A 142 4.65 -7.26 -15.38
CA HIS A 142 5.64 -7.68 -16.38
C HIS A 142 5.95 -9.19 -16.35
N LEU A 143 5.95 -9.79 -15.16
CA LEU A 143 6.15 -11.23 -15.00
C LEU A 143 4.87 -12.07 -15.23
N GLY A 144 3.75 -11.43 -15.61
CA GLY A 144 2.45 -12.06 -15.82
C GLY A 144 1.77 -12.51 -14.52
N TRP A 145 2.04 -11.84 -13.41
CA TRP A 145 1.35 -12.09 -12.14
C TRP A 145 0.15 -11.15 -12.03
N ALA A 146 -0.98 -11.69 -11.57
CA ALA A 146 -2.04 -10.85 -11.06
C ALA A 146 -1.55 -10.16 -9.78
N VAL A 147 -2.07 -8.97 -9.53
CA VAL A 147 -1.75 -8.20 -8.34
C VAL A 147 -3.02 -7.89 -7.61
N ILE A 148 -2.99 -8.09 -6.31
CA ILE A 148 -4.13 -7.91 -5.45
C ILE A 148 -3.66 -7.18 -4.22
N LEU A 149 -4.43 -6.17 -3.85
CA LEU A 149 -4.37 -5.58 -2.55
C LEU A 149 -5.48 -6.24 -1.69
N HIS A 150 -5.28 -7.52 -1.28
CA HIS A 150 -6.08 -8.45 -0.40
C HIS A 150 -6.96 -9.58 -1.05
N SER A 151 -6.66 -10.91 -0.88
CA SER A 151 -7.35 -12.05 -1.61
C SER A 151 -7.09 -13.54 -1.19
N ALA A 152 -7.85 -14.48 -1.83
CA ALA A 152 -7.99 -15.95 -1.77
C ALA A 152 -7.22 -16.81 -2.84
N ALA A 153 -6.01 -16.43 -3.27
CA ALA A 153 -5.25 -17.10 -4.35
C ALA A 153 -4.57 -18.46 -3.97
N LYS A 154 -4.06 -19.21 -4.98
CA LYS A 154 -3.43 -20.55 -4.83
C LYS A 154 -1.89 -20.53 -4.70
N CYS A 155 -1.22 -19.54 -5.29
CA CYS A 155 0.22 -19.28 -5.14
C CYS A 155 0.41 -17.78 -4.87
N VAL A 156 0.83 -17.43 -3.65
CA VAL A 156 0.81 -16.07 -3.11
C VAL A 156 2.21 -15.63 -2.72
N MET A 157 2.65 -14.46 -3.18
CA MET A 157 3.75 -13.74 -2.56
C MET A 157 3.18 -12.60 -1.72
N ILE A 158 3.60 -12.49 -0.46
CA ILE A 158 3.18 -11.42 0.44
C ILE A 158 4.32 -10.42 0.59
N VAL A 159 4.07 -9.14 0.33
CA VAL A 159 4.98 -8.05 0.68
C VAL A 159 4.30 -7.20 1.74
N ALA A 160 4.89 -7.14 2.93
CA ALA A 160 4.29 -6.52 4.09
C ALA A 160 5.25 -5.52 4.77
N PHE A 161 4.67 -4.40 5.20
CA PHE A 161 5.35 -3.34 5.93
C PHE A 161 4.56 -3.03 7.22
N SER A 162 5.29 -2.88 8.32
CA SER A 162 4.92 -2.42 9.64
C SER A 162 3.92 -3.36 10.28
N ALA A 163 2.75 -2.87 10.67
CA ALA A 163 1.64 -3.69 11.14
C ALA A 163 1.19 -4.78 10.15
N GLY A 164 1.45 -4.62 8.84
CA GLY A 164 1.24 -5.68 7.85
C GLY A 164 2.07 -6.93 8.16
N THR A 165 3.19 -6.80 8.86
CA THR A 165 3.98 -7.92 9.37
C THR A 165 3.20 -8.72 10.40
N TRP A 166 2.56 -8.07 11.38
CA TRP A 166 1.72 -8.75 12.38
C TRP A 166 0.54 -9.44 11.74
N ALA A 167 -0.17 -8.76 10.84
CA ALA A 167 -1.30 -9.37 10.14
C ALA A 167 -0.85 -10.61 9.33
N THR A 168 0.32 -10.54 8.70
CA THR A 168 0.88 -11.68 7.96
C THR A 168 1.27 -12.84 8.88
N LEU A 169 1.87 -12.54 10.04
CA LEU A 169 2.27 -13.54 11.04
C LEU A 169 1.05 -14.17 11.72
N ASP A 170 0.06 -13.37 12.09
CA ASP A 170 -1.20 -13.83 12.67
C ASP A 170 -1.98 -14.71 11.67
N LEU A 171 -2.01 -14.33 10.40
CA LEU A 171 -2.58 -15.15 9.32
C LEU A 171 -1.79 -16.46 9.13
N PHE A 172 -0.47 -16.44 9.27
CA PHE A 172 0.35 -17.65 9.25
C PHE A 172 0.03 -18.57 10.43
N ASP A 173 -0.10 -18.03 11.64
CA ASP A 173 -0.38 -18.85 12.83
C ASP A 173 -1.81 -19.41 12.81
N THR A 174 -2.78 -18.60 12.41
CA THR A 174 -4.20 -18.96 12.41
C THR A 174 -4.56 -19.91 11.26
N ASN A 175 -3.89 -19.82 10.11
CA ASN A 175 -4.20 -20.61 8.91
C ASN A 175 -3.00 -21.39 8.37
N ARG A 176 -2.11 -21.86 9.26
CA ARG A 176 -0.78 -22.40 8.95
C ARG A 176 -0.70 -23.37 7.77
N SER A 177 -1.58 -24.37 7.72
CA SER A 177 -1.57 -25.37 6.64
C SER A 177 -1.91 -24.76 5.27
N GLU A 178 -2.97 -23.95 5.20
CA GLU A 178 -3.37 -23.26 3.97
C GLU A 178 -2.37 -22.17 3.59
N PHE A 179 -1.81 -21.46 4.56
CA PHE A 179 -0.78 -20.47 4.35
C PHE A 179 0.47 -21.09 3.74
N LYS A 180 1.04 -22.15 4.33
CA LYS A 180 2.20 -22.88 3.77
C LYS A 180 1.90 -23.48 2.39
N ARG A 181 0.64 -23.89 2.16
CA ARG A 181 0.21 -24.44 0.86
C ARG A 181 0.16 -23.37 -0.22
N ARG A 182 -0.31 -22.15 0.09
CA ARG A 182 -0.57 -21.11 -0.90
C ARG A 182 0.51 -20.06 -0.97
N VAL A 183 1.00 -19.57 0.16
CA VAL A 183 2.06 -18.56 0.20
C VAL A 183 3.37 -19.24 -0.16
N LYS A 184 4.16 -18.62 -1.05
CA LYS A 184 5.44 -19.15 -1.55
C LYS A 184 6.62 -18.27 -1.20
N ALA A 185 6.37 -17.00 -0.93
CA ALA A 185 7.38 -16.02 -0.53
C ALA A 185 6.76 -14.93 0.34
N VAL A 186 7.52 -14.42 1.30
CA VAL A 186 7.11 -13.30 2.16
C VAL A 186 8.25 -12.28 2.24
N ALA A 187 8.04 -11.05 1.80
CA ALA A 187 8.98 -9.95 2.04
C ALA A 187 8.47 -9.08 3.18
N LEU A 188 9.26 -8.97 4.26
CA LEU A 188 8.94 -8.11 5.41
C LEU A 188 9.89 -6.91 5.36
N LEU A 189 9.34 -5.72 5.11
CA LEU A 189 10.11 -4.54 4.72
C LEU A 189 10.66 -3.74 5.94
N ASP A 190 9.96 -3.71 7.08
CA ASP A 190 10.40 -3.12 8.35
C ASP A 190 9.94 -4.00 9.53
N GLY A 191 10.70 -5.06 9.79
CA GLY A 191 10.43 -5.97 10.90
C GLY A 191 10.72 -5.37 12.29
N SER A 192 10.31 -4.13 12.57
CA SER A 192 10.50 -3.43 13.85
C SER A 192 9.90 -4.18 15.05
N THR A 193 9.11 -5.21 14.80
CA THR A 193 8.52 -6.07 15.83
C THR A 193 8.70 -7.56 15.54
N GLY A 194 9.90 -7.95 15.14
CA GLY A 194 10.37 -9.32 15.31
C GLY A 194 10.90 -9.53 16.72
N GLY A 195 10.05 -9.52 17.75
CA GLY A 195 10.45 -9.95 19.08
C GLY A 195 10.87 -11.43 19.07
N ASN A 196 11.79 -11.82 19.96
CA ASN A 196 12.37 -13.17 20.15
C ASN A 196 11.41 -14.38 19.98
N ARG A 197 10.09 -14.19 20.12
CA ARG A 197 9.04 -15.23 20.02
C ARG A 197 9.00 -16.01 18.70
N TYR A 198 9.25 -15.38 17.54
CA TYR A 198 9.23 -16.07 16.24
C TYR A 198 10.62 -16.54 15.77
N TRP A 199 11.68 -16.16 16.49
CA TRP A 199 13.08 -16.47 16.13
C TRP A 199 13.56 -17.81 16.66
N GLN A 200 12.85 -18.40 17.63
CA GLN A 200 13.30 -19.59 18.35
C GLN A 200 12.44 -20.85 18.13
N ARG A 201 11.34 -20.77 17.37
CA ARG A 201 10.52 -21.96 17.05
C ARG A 201 10.89 -22.54 15.68
N ASP A 202 11.64 -23.63 15.73
CA ASP A 202 11.77 -24.71 14.74
C ASP A 202 12.00 -24.33 13.28
N GLY A 203 13.18 -23.79 12.92
CA GLY A 203 13.71 -23.88 11.54
C GLY A 203 12.70 -23.55 10.43
N ASP A 204 11.77 -22.65 10.74
CA ASP A 204 10.39 -22.77 10.27
C ASP A 204 10.32 -22.40 8.79
N TRP A 205 9.44 -23.03 8.03
CA TRP A 205 9.26 -22.77 6.59
C TRP A 205 9.28 -21.27 6.23
N LEU A 206 8.70 -20.43 7.10
CA LEU A 206 8.68 -18.98 6.97
C LEU A 206 10.08 -18.36 6.91
N PHE A 207 11.07 -18.89 7.63
CA PHE A 207 12.48 -18.46 7.52
C PHE A 207 13.09 -18.71 6.15
N LYS A 208 12.74 -19.83 5.51
CA LYS A 208 13.29 -20.18 4.18
C LYS A 208 12.70 -19.32 3.07
N VAL A 209 11.47 -18.87 3.24
CA VAL A 209 10.73 -18.13 2.20
C VAL A 209 10.64 -16.63 2.48
N LYS A 210 11.14 -16.17 3.65
CA LYS A 210 11.13 -14.74 4.00
C LYS A 210 12.41 -14.04 3.59
N LYS A 211 12.29 -12.79 3.13
CA LYS A 211 13.43 -11.88 2.95
C LYS A 211 13.18 -10.59 3.71
N LYS A 212 14.09 -10.22 4.62
CA LYS A 212 14.15 -8.89 5.22
C LYS A 212 14.90 -7.99 4.24
N ILE A 213 14.36 -6.83 3.90
CA ILE A 213 14.93 -5.97 2.85
C ILE A 213 15.68 -4.75 3.43
N PHE A 214 15.53 -4.45 4.72
CA PHE A 214 16.26 -3.39 5.42
C PHE A 214 16.55 -3.77 6.88
#